data_AF-A0A022Q119-F1
#
_entry.id   AF-A0A022Q119-F1
#
_cell.length_a   1.000
_cell.length_b   1.000
_cell.length_c   1.000
_cell.angle_alpha   90.00
_cell.angle_beta   90.00
_cell.angle_gamma   90.00
#
_symmetry.space_group_name_H-M   'P 1'
#
loop_
_entity.id
_entity.type
_entity.pdbx_description
1 polymer ?
#
loop_
_entity_poly.entity_id
_entity_poly.type
_entity_poly.pdbx_seq_one_letter_code
_entity_poly.pdbx_strand_id
1 'polypeptide(L)'
;MARVSHSILLSFLIVLAEASYSGVYKYLKDSKVVWIAEFAVAEYNKKVNTTLQFISIINGKRYSISGYINHLLISIKDESNAHPKTYETAVLYTPWEIKGGYKLDSFKLFKSIWI
;
A
#
# COMPACT_ATOMS: atom_id res chain seq x y z
N MET A 1 40.45 -26.30 -3.49
CA MET A 1 39.77 -26.10 -2.18
C MET A 1 38.91 -24.85 -2.27
N ALA A 2 37.78 -24.86 -1.56
CA ALA A 2 36.52 -24.21 -1.93
C ALA A 2 36.53 -22.68 -2.01
N ARG A 3 35.84 -22.17 -3.03
CA ARG A 3 35.34 -20.79 -3.12
C ARG A 3 34.22 -20.65 -2.11
N VAL A 4 34.39 -19.84 -1.06
CA VAL A 4 33.28 -19.40 -0.21
C VAL A 4 32.42 -18.44 -1.04
N SER A 5 31.29 -18.96 -1.47
CA SER A 5 30.24 -18.28 -2.21
C SER A 5 28.95 -18.43 -1.43
N HIS A 6 28.14 -17.36 -1.46
CA HIS A 6 26.77 -17.21 -0.96
C HIS A 6 26.59 -16.58 0.42
N SER A 7 25.99 -15.39 0.34
CA SER A 7 25.01 -14.85 1.29
C SER A 7 25.52 -13.96 2.43
N ILE A 8 26.33 -12.96 2.06
CA ILE A 8 26.22 -11.62 2.67
C ILE A 8 25.05 -10.91 1.99
N LEU A 9 23.84 -11.45 2.12
CA LEU A 9 22.62 -10.79 1.69
C LEU A 9 21.55 -11.12 2.73
N LEU A 10 21.04 -10.07 3.36
CA LEU A 10 19.78 -10.03 4.08
C LEU A 10 19.72 -10.66 5.49
N SER A 11 20.83 -10.68 6.24
CA SER A 11 20.75 -10.72 7.71
C SER A 11 20.55 -9.34 8.36
N PHE A 12 20.23 -8.31 7.57
CA PHE A 12 19.51 -7.13 8.07
C PHE A 12 18.05 -7.51 8.36
N LEU A 13 17.89 -8.46 9.27
CA LEU A 13 16.73 -8.55 10.14
C LEU A 13 16.81 -7.28 10.99
N ILE A 14 16.22 -6.22 10.47
CA ILE A 14 16.11 -4.92 11.14
C ILE A 14 15.26 -5.17 12.39
N VAL A 15 15.95 -5.42 13.51
CA VAL A 15 15.47 -5.05 14.83
C VAL A 15 15.58 -3.53 14.88
N LEU A 16 14.53 -2.84 14.42
CA LEU A 16 14.28 -1.43 14.74
C LEU A 16 12.95 -1.35 15.46
N ALA A 17 12.95 -1.82 16.69
CA ALA A 17 11.96 -1.46 17.68
C ALA A 17 12.29 -0.05 18.19
N GLU A 18 12.15 0.97 17.33
CA GLU A 18 12.07 2.37 17.74
C GLU A 18 10.95 3.03 16.94
N ALA A 19 9.77 3.07 17.57
CA ALA A 19 8.61 3.87 17.20
C ALA A 19 8.33 3.98 15.69
N SER A 20 7.66 2.98 15.11
CA SER A 20 6.90 3.21 13.89
C SER A 20 5.82 4.25 14.23
N TYR A 21 6.10 5.53 14.00
CA TYR A 21 5.14 6.61 14.15
C TYR A 21 4.04 6.35 13.11
N SER A 22 3.04 5.58 13.53
CA SER A 22 1.85 5.27 12.75
C SER A 22 0.86 6.40 12.97
N GLY A 23 0.76 7.29 11.98
CA GLY A 23 -0.27 8.33 11.98
C GLY A 23 -1.55 7.77 11.37
N VAL A 24 -2.65 7.74 12.13
CA VAL A 24 -3.97 7.53 11.54
C VAL A 24 -4.31 8.77 10.71
N TYR A 25 -4.76 8.58 9.48
CA TYR A 25 -5.21 9.70 8.66
C TYR A 25 -6.44 10.35 9.28
N LYS A 26 -6.28 11.54 9.85
CA LYS A 26 -7.39 12.31 10.45
C LYS A 26 -8.40 12.78 9.40
N TYR A 27 -7.93 13.09 8.20
CA TYR A 27 -8.74 13.59 7.08
C TYR A 27 -8.57 12.68 5.86
N LEU A 28 -9.46 11.70 5.72
CA LEU A 28 -9.45 10.75 4.60
C LEU A 28 -9.84 11.40 3.26
N LYS A 29 -10.45 12.59 3.28
CA LYS A 29 -10.83 13.37 2.10
C LYS A 29 -9.74 14.35 1.64
N ASP A 30 -8.59 14.35 2.30
CA ASP A 30 -7.44 15.16 1.85
C ASP A 30 -7.05 14.73 0.42
N SER A 31 -6.90 15.70 -0.48
CA SER A 31 -6.68 15.45 -1.91
C SER A 31 -5.47 14.56 -2.18
N LYS A 32 -4.43 14.64 -1.34
CA LYS A 32 -3.24 13.79 -1.48
C LYS A 32 -3.56 12.33 -1.12
N VAL A 33 -4.37 12.11 -0.10
CA VAL A 33 -4.77 10.76 0.34
C VAL A 33 -5.70 10.11 -0.68
N VAL A 34 -6.63 10.89 -1.24
CA VAL A 34 -7.50 10.47 -2.35
C VAL A 34 -6.66 10.09 -3.57
N TRP A 35 -5.71 10.94 -3.96
CA TRP A 35 -4.80 10.65 -5.09
C TRP A 35 -3.99 9.37 -4.88
N ILE A 36 -3.52 9.10 -3.64
CA ILE A 36 -2.81 7.85 -3.32
C ILE A 36 -3.71 6.63 -3.52
N ALA A 37 -4.99 6.71 -3.13
CA ALA A 37 -5.96 5.63 -3.34
C ALA A 37 -6.25 5.40 -4.84
N GLU A 38 -6.46 6.48 -5.59
CA GLU A 38 -6.66 6.41 -7.05
C GLU A 38 -5.44 5.85 -7.78
N PHE A 39 -4.24 6.27 -7.38
CA PHE A 39 -2.97 5.72 -7.87
C PHE A 39 -2.90 4.21 -7.65
N ALA A 40 -3.24 3.73 -6.45
CA ALA A 40 -3.22 2.31 -6.14
C ALA A 40 -4.15 1.49 -7.04
N VAL A 41 -5.37 1.97 -7.25
CA VAL A 41 -6.34 1.30 -8.14
C VAL A 41 -5.85 1.32 -9.58
N ALA A 42 -5.34 2.45 -10.06
CA ALA A 42 -4.83 2.57 -11.43
C ALA A 42 -3.64 1.62 -11.69
N GLU A 43 -2.68 1.55 -10.76
CA GLU A 43 -1.53 0.66 -10.89
C GLU A 43 -1.93 -0.82 -10.83
N TYR A 44 -2.89 -1.18 -9.96
CA TYR A 44 -3.43 -2.53 -9.91
C TYR A 44 -4.13 -2.90 -11.22
N ASN A 45 -5.03 -2.03 -11.70
CA ASN A 45 -5.77 -2.20 -12.96
C ASN A 45 -4.82 -2.44 -14.14
N LYS A 46 -3.75 -1.64 -14.26
CA LYS A 46 -2.70 -1.84 -15.28
C LYS A 46 -1.99 -3.18 -15.12
N LYS A 47 -1.64 -3.57 -13.90
CA LYS A 47 -0.83 -4.77 -13.62
C LYS A 47 -1.58 -6.08 -13.92
N VAL A 48 -2.88 -6.14 -13.63
CA VAL A 48 -3.67 -7.37 -13.81
C VAL A 48 -4.77 -7.26 -14.86
N ASN A 49 -4.74 -6.20 -15.67
CA ASN A 49 -5.67 -5.94 -16.77
C ASN A 49 -7.16 -6.02 -16.33
N THR A 50 -7.52 -5.19 -15.35
CA THR A 50 -8.90 -5.10 -14.82
C THR A 50 -9.37 -3.64 -14.78
N THR A 51 -10.64 -3.41 -14.49
CA THR A 51 -11.33 -2.11 -14.56
C THR A 51 -12.01 -1.74 -13.24
N LEU A 52 -11.34 -1.99 -12.11
CA LEU A 52 -11.86 -1.66 -10.79
C LEU A 52 -12.07 -0.15 -10.65
N GLN A 53 -13.18 0.25 -10.03
CA GLN A 53 -13.57 1.63 -9.80
C GLN A 53 -13.41 1.99 -8.32
N PHE A 54 -12.58 3.00 -8.04
CA PHE A 54 -12.43 3.57 -6.72
C PHE A 54 -13.71 4.32 -6.30
N ILE A 55 -14.23 4.05 -5.10
CA ILE A 55 -15.43 4.70 -4.56
C ILE A 55 -15.07 5.66 -3.42
N SER A 56 -14.39 5.17 -2.39
CA SER A 56 -14.07 5.96 -1.20
C SER A 56 -12.98 5.32 -0.35
N ILE A 57 -12.42 6.11 0.57
CA ILE A 57 -11.49 5.63 1.61
C ILE A 57 -12.29 5.38 2.88
N ILE A 58 -12.21 4.15 3.39
CA ILE A 58 -12.87 3.71 4.62
C ILE A 58 -11.97 4.00 5.83
N ASN A 59 -10.68 3.73 5.71
CA ASN A 59 -9.70 3.98 6.75
C ASN A 59 -8.32 4.20 6.13
N GLY A 60 -7.42 4.85 6.87
CA GLY A 60 -6.05 5.05 6.43
C GLY A 60 -5.09 5.19 7.59
N LYS A 61 -3.92 4.60 7.44
CA LYS A 61 -2.75 4.78 8.31
C LYS A 61 -1.53 5.10 7.47
N ARG A 62 -0.64 5.92 8.00
CA ARG A 62 0.68 6.16 7.42
C ARG A 62 1.74 5.65 8.38
N TYR A 63 2.66 4.86 7.87
CA TYR A 63 3.83 4.38 8.61
C TYR A 63 5.07 5.10 8.10
N SER A 64 5.81 5.74 9.01
CA SER A 64 7.13 6.25 8.69
C SER A 64 8.12 5.08 8.68
N ILE A 65 8.85 4.96 7.57
CA ILE A 65 10.05 4.13 7.44
C ILE A 65 11.16 5.07 6.94
N SER A 66 12.19 4.58 6.25
CA SER A 66 13.10 5.50 5.56
C SER A 66 12.36 6.47 4.61
N GLY A 67 11.12 6.14 4.19
CA GLY A 67 10.13 6.95 3.47
C GLY A 67 8.73 6.80 4.10
N TYR A 68 7.64 6.71 3.33
CA TYR A 68 6.29 6.52 3.89
C TYR A 68 5.52 5.38 3.25
N ILE A 69 4.94 4.48 4.05
CA ILE A 69 3.93 3.53 3.58
C ILE A 69 2.55 4.08 3.93
N ASN A 70 1.72 4.27 2.91
CA ASN A 70 0.33 4.69 3.05
C ASN A 70 -0.56 3.46 2.94
N HIS A 71 -1.09 3.04 4.07
CA HIS A 71 -1.91 1.85 4.20
C HIS A 71 -3.39 2.24 4.28
N LEU A 72 -4.15 1.97 3.22
CA LEU A 72 -5.53 2.41 3.09
C LEU A 72 -6.47 1.20 2.99
N LEU A 73 -7.62 1.30 3.66
CA LEU A 73 -8.79 0.49 3.36
C LEU A 73 -9.70 1.30 2.45
N ILE A 74 -9.98 0.79 1.25
CA ILE A 74 -10.72 1.49 0.21
C ILE A 74 -11.93 0.67 -0.25
N SER A 75 -13.03 1.36 -0.53
CA SER A 75 -14.21 0.78 -1.15
C SER A 75 -14.03 0.79 -2.66
N ILE A 76 -14.23 -0.36 -3.30
CA ILE A 76 -14.06 -0.57 -4.73
C ILE A 76 -15.30 -1.21 -5.30
N LYS A 77 -15.75 -0.69 -6.43
CA LYS A 77 -16.78 -1.31 -7.25
C LYS A 77 -16.12 -2.01 -8.43
N ASP A 78 -16.52 -3.25 -8.64
CA ASP A 78 -16.22 -4.05 -9.81
C ASP A 78 -17.54 -4.21 -10.57
N GLU A 79 -17.53 -4.02 -11.89
CA GLU A 79 -18.73 -4.13 -12.73
C GLU A 79 -19.42 -5.50 -12.58
N SER A 80 -18.66 -6.54 -12.26
CA SER A 80 -19.17 -7.90 -12.07
C SER A 80 -19.83 -8.13 -10.71
N ASN A 81 -19.68 -7.20 -9.75
CA ASN A 81 -20.17 -7.38 -8.37
C ASN A 81 -21.33 -6.42 -8.07
N ALA A 82 -22.42 -6.96 -7.51
CA ALA A 82 -23.59 -6.17 -7.13
C ALA A 82 -23.30 -5.13 -6.03
N HIS A 83 -22.34 -5.41 -5.15
CA HIS A 83 -21.98 -4.54 -4.03
C HIS A 83 -20.48 -4.19 -4.03
N PRO A 84 -20.11 -2.95 -3.65
CA PRO A 84 -18.72 -2.58 -3.45
C PRO A 84 -18.04 -3.47 -2.41
N LYS A 85 -16.79 -3.85 -2.67
CA LYS A 85 -15.96 -4.63 -1.75
C LYS A 85 -14.89 -3.74 -1.13
N THR A 86 -14.44 -4.10 0.06
CA THR A 86 -13.33 -3.41 0.71
C THR A 86 -12.01 -4.07 0.30
N TYR A 87 -11.04 -3.25 -0.06
CA TYR A 87 -9.68 -3.66 -0.36
C TYR A 87 -8.71 -2.97 0.58
N GLU A 88 -7.68 -3.70 0.95
CA GLU A 88 -6.52 -3.19 1.66
C GLU A 88 -5.40 -2.92 0.64
N THR A 89 -4.84 -1.70 0.70
CA THR A 89 -3.75 -1.30 -0.18
C THR A 89 -2.62 -0.63 0.59
N ALA A 90 -1.39 -0.91 0.18
CA ALA A 90 -0.20 -0.23 0.64
C ALA A 90 0.51 0.45 -0.54
N VAL A 91 0.71 1.76 -0.42
CA VAL A 91 1.50 2.55 -1.38
C VAL A 91 2.74 3.10 -0.69
N LEU A 92 3.90 2.68 -1.16
CA LEU A 92 5.20 3.16 -0.71
C LEU A 92 5.54 4.47 -1.42
N TYR A 93 6.00 5.46 -0.66
CA TYR A 93 6.61 6.69 -1.15
C TYR A 93 8.07 6.79 -0.73
N THR A 94 8.95 6.94 -1.71
CA THR A 94 10.41 7.08 -1.57
C THR A 94 10.85 8.45 -2.11
N PRO A 95 11.07 9.47 -1.27
CA PRO A 95 11.40 10.83 -1.73
C PRO A 95 12.74 10.93 -2.48
N TRP A 96 13.66 9.98 -2.30
CA TRP A 96 14.95 9.94 -3.01
C TRP A 96 14.89 9.29 -4.40
N GLU A 97 13.73 8.79 -4.84
CA GLU A 97 13.61 8.26 -6.20
C GLU A 97 13.30 9.37 -7.21
N ILE A 98 14.14 9.45 -8.25
CA ILE A 98 14.10 10.52 -9.27
C ILE A 98 12.79 10.51 -10.08
N LYS A 99 12.08 9.37 -10.16
CA LYS A 99 10.84 9.19 -10.93
C LYS A 99 9.57 9.24 -10.07
N GLY A 100 9.48 10.19 -9.14
CA GLY A 100 8.25 10.45 -8.38
C GLY A 100 7.95 9.51 -7.20
N GLY A 101 8.70 8.41 -7.03
CA GLY A 101 8.81 7.64 -5.78
C GLY A 101 7.58 6.90 -5.25
N TYR A 102 6.41 7.00 -5.90
CA TYR A 102 5.24 6.21 -5.51
C TYR A 102 5.24 4.85 -6.18
N LYS A 103 5.05 3.79 -5.38
CA LYS A 103 4.96 2.40 -5.85
C LYS A 103 3.86 1.67 -5.11
N LEU A 104 3.04 0.92 -5.86
CA LEU A 104 2.07 0.00 -5.29
C LEU A 104 2.80 -1.20 -4.70
N ASP A 105 2.78 -1.32 -3.38
CA ASP A 105 3.42 -2.41 -2.65
C ASP A 105 2.45 -3.60 -2.51
N SER A 106 1.21 -3.34 -2.10
CA SER A 106 0.18 -4.38 -2.02
C SER A 106 -1.23 -3.88 -2.31
N PHE A 107 -2.06 -4.81 -2.78
CA PHE A 107 -3.48 -4.60 -3.09
C PHE A 107 -4.22 -5.92 -2.92
N LYS A 108 -5.07 -6.04 -1.89
CA LYS A 108 -5.68 -7.30 -1.47
C LYS A 108 -7.14 -7.09 -1.08
N LEU A 109 -7.99 -8.08 -1.36
CA LEU A 109 -9.37 -8.06 -0.86
C LEU A 109 -9.34 -8.13 0.67
N PHE A 110 -9.97 -7.17 1.34
CA PHE A 110 -10.04 -7.15 2.79
C PHE A 110 -11.07 -8.18 3.25
N LYS A 111 -10.59 -9.23 3.92
CA LYS A 111 -11.45 -10.27 4.50
C LYS A 111 -11.50 -10.04 6.01
N SER A 112 -12.59 -9.45 6.48
CA SER A 112 -12.80 -9.30 7.91
C SER A 112 -13.07 -10.67 8.52
N ILE A 113 -12.10 -11.22 9.23
CA ILE A 113 -12.29 -12.45 10.01
C ILE A 113 -12.88 -12.02 11.35
N TRP A 114 -14.20 -12.11 11.47
CA TRP A 114 -14.87 -12.15 12.76
C TRP A 114 -15.22 -13.62 13.01
N ILE A 115 -14.47 -14.25 13.92
CA ILE A 115 -14.82 -15.50 14.60
C ILE A 115 -15.21 -15.13 16.02
#